data_AF-A0A6B3NL38-F1
#
_entry.id   AF-A0A6B3NL38-F1
#
_cell.length_a   1.000
_cell.length_b   1.000
_cell.length_c   1.000
_cell.angle_alpha   90.00
_cell.angle_beta   90.00
_cell.angle_gamma   90.00
#
_symmetry.space_group_name_H-M   'P 1'
#
loop_
_entity.id
_entity.type
_entity.pdbx_description
1 polymer ?
#
loop_
_entity_poly.entity_id
_entity_poly.type
_entity_poly.pdbx_seq_one_letter_code
_entity_poly.pdbx_strand_id
1 'polypeptide(L)'
;MKIRQSSPKLLRRLTRLWQENYIFWRELKYFPKIVTLAFISSVFASAFEGIGIGIILSFLQSLIYPNASAIQIGIDWVDIWVLGINEPATTRLYRLSAVIILITGLRSGFIYIRGFCLGMSQALLIDRLRQRVFEQFQQLSLIYFSKTRSG
;
A
#
# COMPACT_ATOMS: atom_id res chain seq x y z
N MET A 1 -40.91 0.11 4.35
CA MET A 1 -39.46 0.01 4.06
C MET A 1 -38.71 -0.08 5.39
N LYS A 2 -38.22 -1.27 5.77
CA LYS A 2 -37.71 -1.55 7.13
C LYS A 2 -36.18 -1.39 7.13
N ILE A 3 -35.68 -0.30 7.71
CA ILE A 3 -34.24 0.02 7.76
C ILE A 3 -33.56 -0.95 8.73
N ARG A 4 -32.61 -1.72 8.20
CA ARG A 4 -31.84 -2.78 8.87
C ARG A 4 -30.96 -2.17 9.96
N GLN A 5 -31.30 -2.43 11.23
CA GLN A 5 -30.47 -2.12 12.38
C GLN A 5 -29.12 -2.86 12.28
N SER A 6 -28.04 -2.13 11.99
CA SER A 6 -26.67 -2.67 11.97
C SER A 6 -25.98 -2.41 13.32
N SER A 7 -26.02 -3.43 14.18
CA SER A 7 -24.89 -3.92 14.98
C SER A 7 -24.08 -2.94 15.87
N PRO A 8 -24.61 -2.48 17.03
CA PRO A 8 -23.85 -1.71 18.04
C PRO A 8 -22.68 -2.49 18.70
N LYS A 9 -22.64 -3.82 18.55
CA LYS A 9 -21.55 -4.67 19.07
C LYS A 9 -20.25 -4.56 18.26
N LEU A 10 -20.34 -4.27 16.97
CA LEU A 10 -19.19 -4.09 16.08
C LEU A 10 -18.43 -2.80 16.39
N LEU A 11 -19.18 -1.71 16.61
CA LEU A 11 -18.63 -0.41 17.00
C LEU A 11 -17.89 -0.47 18.33
N ARG A 12 -18.43 -1.20 19.32
CA ARG A 12 -17.76 -1.40 20.63
C ARG A 12 -16.49 -2.24 20.54
N ARG A 13 -16.43 -3.24 19.65
CA ARG A 13 -15.21 -4.02 19.41
C ARG A 13 -14.15 -3.19 18.72
N LEU A 14 -14.55 -2.37 17.75
CA LEU A 14 -13.65 -1.43 17.09
C LEU A 14 -13.06 -0.45 18.10
N THR A 15 -13.85 0.22 18.94
CA THR A 15 -13.28 1.14 19.95
C THR A 15 -12.32 0.48 20.93
N ARG A 16 -12.55 -0.79 21.31
CA ARG A 16 -11.64 -1.53 22.20
C ARG A 16 -10.31 -1.89 21.51
N LEU A 17 -10.36 -2.35 20.25
CA LEU A 17 -9.17 -2.60 19.43
C LEU A 17 -8.36 -1.31 19.17
N TRP A 18 -9.05 -0.18 19.02
CA TRP A 18 -8.42 1.13 18.84
C TRP A 18 -7.79 1.67 20.14
N GLN A 19 -8.36 1.36 21.30
CA GLN A 19 -7.76 1.69 22.60
C GLN A 19 -6.54 0.82 22.90
N GLU A 20 -6.60 -0.49 22.64
CA GLU A 20 -5.47 -1.40 22.87
C GLU A 20 -4.28 -1.07 21.96
N ASN A 21 -4.53 -0.67 20.72
CA ASN A 21 -3.49 -0.30 19.76
C ASN A 21 -3.17 1.21 19.71
N TYR A 22 -3.65 2.00 20.68
CA TYR A 22 -3.44 3.46 20.72
C TYR A 22 -1.95 3.84 20.75
N ILE A 23 -1.12 3.00 21.38
CA ILE A 23 0.34 3.21 21.44
C ILE A 23 0.95 3.18 20.03
N PHE A 24 0.53 2.24 19.17
CA PHE A 24 0.99 2.17 17.78
C PHE A 24 0.56 3.40 16.97
N TRP A 25 -0.68 3.86 17.13
CA TRP A 25 -1.20 5.05 16.43
C TRP A 25 -0.51 6.35 16.87
N ARG A 26 -0.17 6.47 18.16
CA ARG A 26 0.54 7.63 18.71
C ARG A 26 2.00 7.69 18.23
N GLU A 27 2.67 6.55 18.11
CA GLU A 27 4.02 6.47 17.56
C GLU A 27 4.04 6.72 16.04
N LEU A 28 3.04 6.22 15.28
CA LEU A 28 2.88 6.51 13.85
C LEU A 28 2.69 8.01 13.57
N LYS A 29 2.11 8.76 14.50
CA LYS A 29 1.92 10.21 14.40
C LYS A 29 3.22 11.02 14.35
N TYR A 30 4.35 10.44 14.79
CA TYR A 30 5.66 11.11 14.69
C TYR A 30 6.29 11.03 13.29
N PHE A 31 5.79 10.13 12.42
CA PHE A 31 6.30 9.94 11.07
C PHE A 31 5.21 10.04 10.00
N PRO A 32 4.35 11.09 10.02
CA PRO A 32 3.18 11.16 9.15
C PRO A 32 3.60 11.20 7.67
N LYS A 33 4.70 11.88 7.33
CA LYS A 33 5.20 11.96 5.95
C LYS A 33 5.58 10.59 5.38
N ILE A 34 6.22 9.75 6.20
CA ILE A 34 6.69 8.41 5.81
C ILE A 34 5.48 7.49 5.64
N VAL A 35 4.55 7.49 6.60
CA VAL A 35 3.32 6.69 6.55
C VAL A 35 2.44 7.10 5.36
N THR A 36 2.25 8.40 5.13
CA THR A 36 1.48 8.91 3.98
C THR A 36 2.15 8.53 2.66
N LEU A 37 3.47 8.63 2.55
CA LEU A 37 4.20 8.22 1.35
C LEU A 37 4.07 6.71 1.08
N ALA A 38 4.17 5.88 2.12
CA ALA A 38 3.96 4.43 2.02
C ALA A 38 2.53 4.09 1.58
N PHE A 39 1.53 4.78 2.14
CA PHE A 39 0.13 4.60 1.79
C PHE A 39 -0.14 4.98 0.33
N ILE A 40 0.28 6.17 -0.09
CA ILE A 40 0.13 6.64 -1.48
C ILE A 40 0.84 5.69 -2.44
N SER A 41 2.08 5.30 -2.13
CA SER A 41 2.82 4.33 -2.94
C SER A 41 2.11 2.99 -3.04
N SER A 42 1.48 2.50 -1.96
CA SER A 42 0.71 1.26 -1.98
C SER A 42 -0.56 1.35 -2.82
N VAL A 43 -1.26 2.49 -2.76
CA VAL A 43 -2.45 2.74 -3.60
C VAL A 43 -2.06 2.79 -5.07
N PHE A 44 -1.00 3.52 -5.41
CA PHE A 44 -0.49 3.57 -6.77
C PHE A 44 -0.03 2.20 -7.26
N ALA A 45 0.72 1.45 -6.45
CA ALA A 45 1.15 0.10 -6.82
C ALA A 45 -0.03 -0.84 -7.10
N SER A 46 -1.10 -0.76 -6.30
CA SER A 46 -2.30 -1.56 -6.51
C SER A 46 -3.09 -1.13 -7.75
N ALA A 47 -3.14 0.18 -8.05
CA ALA A 47 -3.74 0.68 -9.29
C ALA A 47 -2.98 0.18 -10.52
N PHE A 48 -1.64 0.25 -10.51
CA PHE A 48 -0.80 -0.28 -11.60
C PHE A 48 -0.91 -1.80 -11.75
N GLU A 49 -1.12 -2.53 -10.65
CA GLU A 49 -1.39 -3.96 -10.69
C GLU A 49 -2.71 -4.28 -11.40
N GLY A 50 -3.79 -3.55 -11.09
CA GLY A 50 -5.07 -3.69 -11.78
C GLY A 50 -4.98 -3.36 -13.27
N ILE A 51 -4.28 -2.28 -13.62
CA ILE A 51 -4.04 -1.88 -15.01
C ILE A 51 -3.20 -2.94 -15.74
N GLY A 52 -2.15 -3.45 -15.10
CA GLY A 52 -1.27 -4.45 -15.68
C GLY A 52 -2.00 -5.73 -16.09
N ILE A 53 -2.96 -6.20 -15.29
CA ILE A 53 -3.78 -7.38 -15.62
C ILE A 53 -4.59 -7.15 -16.90
N GLY A 54 -5.20 -5.98 -17.05
CA GLY A 54 -5.97 -5.63 -18.26
C GLY A 54 -5.11 -5.55 -19.53
N ILE A 55 -3.88 -5.08 -19.39
CA ILE A 55 -2.94 -4.98 -20.52
C ILE A 55 -2.42 -6.37 -20.93
N ILE A 56 -2.12 -7.25 -19.97
CA ILE A 56 -1.71 -8.65 -20.26
C ILE A 56 -2.84 -9.38 -21.00
N LEU A 57 -4.09 -9.19 -20.58
CA LEU A 57 -5.24 -9.77 -21.27
C LEU A 57 -5.35 -9.29 -22.72
N SER A 58 -5.20 -7.99 -22.94
CA SER A 58 -5.22 -7.38 -24.28
C SER A 58 -4.07 -7.88 -25.15
N PHE A 59 -2.88 -8.06 -24.56
CA PHE A 59 -1.71 -8.64 -25.23
C PHE A 59 -1.96 -10.09 -25.66
N LEU A 60 -2.47 -10.92 -24.75
CA LEU A 60 -2.79 -12.32 -25.04
C LEU A 60 -3.84 -12.44 -26.16
N GLN A 61 -4.85 -11.58 -26.14
CA GLN A 61 -5.87 -11.57 -27.18
C GLN A 61 -5.33 -11.07 -28.53
N SER A 62 -4.40 -10.11 -28.54
CA SER A 62 -3.71 -9.68 -29.76
C SER A 62 -2.78 -10.75 -30.34
N LEU A 63 -2.31 -11.70 -29.53
CA LEU A 63 -1.54 -12.88 -29.97
C LEU A 63 -2.45 -13.96 -30.58
N ILE A 64 -3.59 -14.23 -29.95
CA ILE A 64 -4.52 -15.30 -30.37
C ILE A 64 -5.35 -14.88 -31.58
N TYR A 65 -5.76 -13.60 -31.65
CA TYR A 65 -6.63 -13.08 -32.71
C TYR A 65 -6.01 -11.84 -33.40
N PRO A 66 -5.02 -12.03 -34.29
CA PRO A 66 -4.32 -10.92 -34.95
C PRO A 66 -5.21 -10.09 -35.88
N ASN A 67 -6.27 -10.69 -36.44
CA ASN A 67 -7.23 -10.03 -37.35
C ASN A 67 -8.53 -9.57 -36.67
N ALA A 68 -8.67 -9.73 -35.35
CA ALA A 68 -9.84 -9.21 -34.64
C ALA A 68 -9.70 -7.69 -34.45
N SER A 69 -10.82 -6.98 -34.61
CA SER A 69 -10.97 -5.58 -34.23
C SER A 69 -10.47 -5.41 -32.80
N ALA A 70 -9.53 -4.49 -32.61
CA ALA A 70 -8.91 -4.24 -31.32
C ALA A 70 -9.99 -4.05 -30.25
N ILE A 71 -9.82 -4.70 -29.11
CA ILE A 71 -10.73 -4.56 -27.97
C ILE A 71 -10.72 -3.10 -27.59
N GLN A 72 -11.86 -2.43 -27.69
CA GLN A 72 -12.01 -1.09 -27.13
C GLN A 72 -12.31 -1.25 -25.65
N ILE A 73 -11.42 -0.77 -24.80
CA ILE A 73 -11.63 -0.69 -23.35
C ILE A 73 -12.66 0.41 -23.04
N GLY A 74 -12.99 1.27 -24.02
CA GLY A 74 -14.01 2.32 -23.91
C GLY A 74 -13.45 3.61 -23.30
N ILE A 75 -12.12 3.72 -23.26
CA ILE A 75 -11.39 4.87 -22.74
C ILE A 75 -10.42 5.30 -23.85
N ASP A 76 -10.84 6.27 -24.67
CA ASP A 76 -10.15 6.66 -25.92
C ASP A 76 -8.66 6.90 -25.75
N TRP A 77 -8.23 7.57 -24.67
CA TRP A 77 -6.81 7.84 -24.46
C TRP A 77 -6.01 6.55 -24.18
N VAL A 78 -6.57 5.58 -23.45
CA VAL A 78 -5.92 4.28 -23.21
C VAL A 78 -5.95 3.43 -24.46
N ASP A 79 -7.07 3.44 -25.17
CA ASP A 79 -7.26 2.71 -26.42
C ASP A 79 -6.28 3.19 -27.53
N ILE A 80 -6.02 4.50 -27.61
CA ILE A 80 -5.09 5.07 -28.60
C ILE A 80 -3.63 4.93 -28.14
N TRP A 81 -3.30 5.25 -26.88
CA TRP A 81 -1.90 5.23 -26.40
C TRP A 81 -1.38 3.85 -25.99
N VAL A 82 -2.22 3.02 -25.38
CA VAL A 82 -1.84 1.71 -24.82
C VAL A 82 -2.17 0.58 -25.79
N LEU A 83 -3.34 0.62 -26.44
CA LEU A 83 -3.78 -0.47 -27.33
C LEU A 83 -3.43 -0.25 -28.81
N GLY A 84 -3.04 0.95 -29.23
CA GLY A 84 -2.56 1.19 -30.61
C GLY A 84 -3.57 0.72 -31.66
N ILE A 85 -4.85 1.05 -31.47
CA ILE A 85 -5.97 0.53 -32.29
C ILE A 85 -5.82 0.84 -33.78
N ASN A 86 -5.10 1.91 -34.14
CA ASN A 86 -4.92 2.36 -35.51
C ASN A 86 -3.75 1.69 -36.26
N GLU A 87 -3.00 0.78 -35.64
CA GLU A 87 -1.80 0.19 -36.23
C GLU A 87 -1.91 -1.31 -36.54
N PRO A 88 -1.14 -1.81 -37.53
CA PRO A 88 -1.12 -3.22 -37.88
C PRO A 88 -0.74 -4.11 -36.69
N ALA A 89 -1.26 -5.35 -36.69
CA ALA A 89 -1.20 -6.27 -35.54
C ALA A 89 0.21 -6.50 -34.95
N THR A 90 1.25 -6.47 -35.80
CA THR A 90 2.65 -6.62 -35.39
C THR A 90 3.17 -5.41 -34.61
N THR A 91 2.88 -4.19 -35.07
CA THR A 91 3.29 -2.96 -34.37
C THR A 91 2.53 -2.79 -33.05
N ARG A 92 1.26 -3.20 -33.02
CA ARG A 92 0.43 -3.24 -31.81
C ARG A 92 1.05 -4.11 -30.71
N LEU A 93 1.51 -5.32 -31.05
CA LEU A 93 2.17 -6.23 -30.10
C LEU A 93 3.47 -5.66 -29.52
N TYR A 94 4.28 -5.00 -30.36
CA TYR A 94 5.54 -4.39 -29.91
C TYR A 94 5.29 -3.22 -28.95
N ARG A 95 4.31 -2.38 -29.24
CA ARG A 95 3.89 -1.28 -28.34
C ARG A 95 3.33 -1.80 -27.01
N LEU A 96 2.42 -2.78 -27.05
CA LEU A 96 1.88 -3.42 -25.83
C LEU A 96 3.01 -3.99 -24.97
N SER A 97 3.97 -4.69 -25.58
CA SER A 97 5.13 -5.25 -24.87
C SER A 97 5.98 -4.17 -24.20
N ALA A 98 6.26 -3.07 -24.92
CA ALA A 98 7.00 -1.94 -24.36
C ALA A 98 6.26 -1.30 -23.18
N VAL A 99 4.94 -1.12 -23.30
CA VAL A 99 4.09 -0.58 -22.23
C VAL A 99 4.05 -1.51 -21.01
N ILE A 100 3.95 -2.83 -21.20
CA ILE A 100 4.02 -3.82 -20.11
C ILE A 100 5.34 -3.70 -19.36
N ILE A 101 6.47 -3.61 -20.07
CA ILE A 101 7.80 -3.46 -19.46
C ILE A 101 7.89 -2.15 -18.67
N LEU A 102 7.42 -1.04 -19.24
CA LEU A 102 7.42 0.26 -18.57
C LEU A 102 6.58 0.27 -17.29
N ILE A 103 5.36 -0.27 -17.36
CA ILE A 103 4.45 -0.36 -16.19
C ILE A 103 5.04 -1.28 -15.13
N THR A 104 5.62 -2.41 -15.53
CA THR A 104 6.25 -3.35 -14.61
C THR A 104 7.47 -2.72 -13.92
N GLY A 105 8.29 -1.98 -14.67
CA GLY A 105 9.44 -1.24 -14.13
C GLY A 105 9.02 -0.17 -13.13
N LEU A 106 8.03 0.65 -13.50
CA LEU A 106 7.48 1.69 -12.64
C LEU A 106 6.86 1.11 -11.36
N ARG A 107 6.10 0.01 -11.50
CA ARG A 107 5.53 -0.73 -10.38
C ARG A 107 6.62 -1.24 -9.42
N SER A 108 7.68 -1.84 -9.97
CA SER A 108 8.82 -2.32 -9.17
C SER A 108 9.45 -1.18 -8.36
N GLY A 109 9.60 0.00 -8.98
CA GLY A 109 10.08 1.21 -8.30
C GLY A 109 9.20 1.60 -7.11
N PHE A 110 7.88 1.65 -7.28
CA PHE A 110 6.96 1.96 -6.17
C PHE A 110 6.98 0.92 -5.05
N ILE A 111 7.07 -0.37 -5.41
CA ILE A 111 7.21 -1.46 -4.43
C ILE A 111 8.50 -1.30 -3.62
N TYR A 112 9.61 -0.95 -4.28
CA TYR A 112 10.88 -0.70 -3.61
C TYR A 112 10.79 0.49 -2.64
N ILE A 113 10.25 1.63 -3.09
CA ILE A 113 10.05 2.82 -2.24
C ILE A 113 9.19 2.47 -1.02
N ARG A 114 8.11 1.70 -1.22
CA ARG A 114 7.24 1.22 -0.13
C ARG A 114 8.03 0.37 0.86
N GLY A 115 8.84 -0.58 0.38
CA GLY A 115 9.68 -1.43 1.23
C GLY A 115 10.71 -0.63 2.03
N PHE A 116 11.40 0.30 1.39
CA PHE A 116 12.35 1.20 2.05
C PHE A 116 11.69 2.04 3.16
N CYS A 117 10.52 2.60 2.86
CA CYS A 117 9.73 3.40 3.79
C CYS A 117 9.26 2.59 5.01
N LEU A 118 8.84 1.34 4.79
CA LEU A 118 8.45 0.40 5.85
C LEU A 118 9.65 0.01 6.72
N GLY A 119 10.80 -0.30 6.11
CA GLY A 119 12.02 -0.65 6.84
C GLY A 119 12.50 0.48 7.76
N MET A 120 12.51 1.71 7.25
CA MET A 120 12.83 2.90 8.05
C MET A 120 11.84 3.09 9.21
N SER A 121 10.54 2.92 8.94
CA SER A 121 9.50 3.03 9.98
C SER A 121 9.68 1.99 11.08
N GLN A 122 9.97 0.73 10.72
CA GLN A 122 10.20 -0.35 11.68
C GLN A 122 11.43 -0.08 12.55
N ALA A 123 12.55 0.34 11.95
CA ALA A 123 13.78 0.63 12.68
C ALA A 123 13.56 1.74 13.72
N LEU A 124 12.93 2.84 13.31
CA LEU A 124 12.63 3.97 14.21
C LEU A 124 11.63 3.60 15.31
N LEU A 125 10.65 2.76 14.99
CA LEU A 125 9.65 2.30 15.95
C LEU A 125 10.30 1.41 17.04
N ILE A 126 11.14 0.45 16.63
CA ILE A 126 11.83 -0.46 17.54
C ILE A 126 12.76 0.32 18.47
N ASP A 127 13.50 1.30 17.93
CA ASP A 127 14.43 2.10 18.72
C ASP A 127 13.70 2.93 19.80
N ARG A 128 12.59 3.57 19.42
CA ARG A 128 11.75 4.31 20.38
C ARG A 128 11.08 3.42 21.43
N LEU A 129 10.60 2.24 21.02
CA LEU A 129 10.03 1.28 21.95
C LEU A 129 11.07 0.82 22.97
N ARG A 130 12.31 0.53 22.52
CA ARG A 130 13.42 0.16 23.40
C ARG A 130 13.73 1.26 24.42
N GLN A 131 13.83 2.51 23.98
CA GLN A 131 14.09 3.65 24.86
C GLN A 131 12.99 3.81 25.92
N ARG A 132 11.72 3.77 25.53
CA ARG A 132 10.62 3.90 26.51
C ARG A 132 10.55 2.76 27.50
N VAL A 133 10.78 1.52 27.06
CA VAL A 133 10.84 0.37 27.96
C VAL A 133 11.96 0.55 28.98
N PHE A 134 13.13 1.00 28.53
CA PHE A 134 14.27 1.27 29.39
C PHE A 134 13.98 2.39 30.41
N GLU A 135 13.39 3.51 29.97
CA GLU A 135 12.98 4.61 30.84
C GLU A 135 11.97 4.16 31.90
N GLN A 136 11.01 3.29 31.54
CA GLN A 136 10.05 2.76 32.51
C GLN A 136 10.71 1.83 33.54
N PHE A 137 11.66 1.00 33.13
CA PHE A 137 12.45 0.19 34.06
C PHE A 137 13.26 1.04 35.05
N GLN A 138 13.83 2.16 34.59
CA GLN A 138 14.54 3.10 35.47
C GLN A 138 13.60 3.83 36.44
N GLN A 139 12.40 4.24 36.00
CA GLN A 139 11.43 4.89 36.89
C GLN A 139 10.91 3.92 37.97
N LEU A 140 10.68 2.66 37.63
CA LEU A 140 10.28 1.61 38.57
C LEU A 140 11.36 1.33 39.63
N SER A 141 12.64 1.31 39.23
CA SER A 141 13.73 1.10 40.17
C SER A 141 13.86 2.26 41.16
N LEU A 142 13.75 3.51 40.71
CA LEU A 142 13.77 4.67 41.62
C LEU A 142 12.60 4.68 42.61
N ILE A 143 11.39 4.30 42.19
CA ILE A 143 10.24 4.21 43.10
C ILE A 143 10.45 3.10 44.14
N TYR A 144 10.97 1.94 43.73
CA TYR A 144 11.29 0.83 44.63
C TYR A 144 12.35 1.22 45.68
N PHE A 145 13.40 1.94 45.27
CA PHE A 145 14.42 2.46 46.18
C PHE A 145 13.93 3.63 47.04
N SER A 146 12.98 4.44 46.57
CA SER A 146 12.38 5.52 47.38
C SER A 146 11.42 5.00 48.46
N LYS A 147 10.79 3.84 48.23
CA LYS A 147 9.79 3.24 49.13
C LYS A 147 10.41 2.35 50.20
N THR A 148 11.59 1.77 49.94
CA THR A 148 12.40 1.09 50.95
C THR A 148 13.22 2.14 51.69
N ARG A 149 12.63 2.70 52.74
CA ARG A 149 13.34 3.58 53.68
C ARG A 149 14.45 2.75 54.33
N SER A 150 15.70 3.02 53.98
CA SER A 150 16.87 2.61 54.76
C SER A 150 16.81 3.37 56.08
N GLY A 151 16.25 2.75 57.12
CA GLY A 151 16.12 3.31 58.46
C GLY A 151 15.53 2.29 59.39
#